data_AF-A0A1Y6C3X7-F1
#
_entry.id   AF-A0A1Y6C3X7-F1
#
_cell.length_a   1.000
_cell.length_b   1.000
_cell.length_c   1.000
_cell.angle_alpha   90.00
_cell.angle_beta   90.00
_cell.angle_gamma   90.00
#
_symmetry.space_group_name_H-M   'P 1'
#
loop_
_entity.id
_entity.type
_entity.pdbx_description
1 polymer ?
#
loop_
_entity_poly.entity_id
_entity_poly.type
_entity_poly.pdbx_seq_one_letter_code
_entity_poly.pdbx_strand_id
1 'polypeptide(L)'
;MDYRNTELTITEIEQLTGITFKTIKKKILNLEPCRREGSKIFYHSHEALGAVFSVPQDDRLSLQHERANLAKVQAKKQELEYQILKEKVVSAEEFIDEYSKRVVAAKNKFMAIPTKLGARYRAFSSPADLEEEAEQLIHEALKEMAVPHASN
;
A
#
# COMPACT_ATOMS: atom_id res chain seq x y z
N MET A 1 35.52 36.32 24.29
CA MET A 1 36.11 34.98 24.02
C MET A 1 35.77 34.62 22.59
N ASP A 2 36.80 34.44 21.78
CA ASP A 2 36.67 34.26 20.33
C ASP A 2 36.44 32.76 20.04
N TYR A 3 35.18 32.34 19.94
CA TYR A 3 34.78 30.94 19.74
C TYR A 3 35.05 30.41 18.31
N ARG A 4 35.79 31.16 17.48
CA ARG A 4 35.94 30.88 16.04
C ARG A 4 37.02 29.84 15.69
N ASN A 5 37.88 29.47 16.64
CA ASN A 5 39.00 28.56 16.40
C ASN A 5 39.01 27.35 17.33
N THR A 6 37.85 26.78 17.67
CA THR A 6 37.82 25.50 18.38
C THR A 6 38.21 24.38 17.41
N GLU A 7 39.31 23.68 17.71
CA GLU A 7 39.83 22.56 16.95
C GLU A 7 39.22 21.25 17.45
N LEU A 8 38.72 20.42 16.55
CA LEU A 8 38.11 19.13 16.88
C LEU A 8 38.72 18.01 16.04
N THR A 9 38.86 16.85 16.66
CA THR A 9 39.20 15.59 16.00
C THR A 9 37.95 14.94 15.42
N ILE A 10 38.13 14.00 14.49
CA ILE A 10 37.01 13.24 13.89
C ILE A 10 36.20 12.51 14.97
N THR A 11 36.86 12.00 16.01
CA THR A 11 36.20 11.32 17.14
C THR A 11 35.34 12.27 17.96
N GLU A 12 35.80 13.51 18.20
CA GLU A 12 35.01 14.53 18.88
C GLU A 12 33.82 15.00 18.02
N ILE A 13 34.02 15.11 16.70
CA ILE A 13 32.94 15.42 15.75
C ILE A 13 31.89 14.29 15.75
N GLU A 14 32.30 13.02 15.81
CA GLU A 14 31.41 11.87 15.93
C GLU A 14 30.58 11.92 17.22
N GLN A 15 31.23 12.22 18.36
CA GLN A 15 30.54 12.39 19.64
C GLN A 15 29.54 13.55 19.63
N LEU A 16 29.88 14.67 18.98
CA LEU A 16 29.04 15.87 18.93
C LEU A 16 27.86 15.73 17.95
N THR A 17 28.05 15.04 16.82
CA THR A 17 27.05 14.96 15.75
C THR A 17 26.25 13.66 15.75
N GLY A 18 26.73 12.62 16.43
CA GLY A 18 26.14 11.27 16.38
C GLY A 18 26.28 10.57 15.01
N ILE A 19 27.02 11.17 14.08
CA ILE A 19 27.25 10.63 12.74
C ILE A 19 28.50 9.75 12.78
N THR A 20 28.43 8.55 12.21
CA THR A 20 29.54 7.59 12.24
C THR A 20 30.82 8.14 11.59
N PHE A 21 31.96 7.75 12.16
CA PHE A 21 33.31 8.10 11.69
C PHE A 21 33.49 7.94 10.18
N LYS A 22 32.97 6.85 9.60
CA LYS A 22 33.05 6.57 8.16
C LYS A 22 32.37 7.65 7.32
N THR A 23 31.20 8.10 7.75
CA THR A 23 30.43 9.14 7.06
C THR A 23 31.10 10.50 7.23
N ILE A 24 31.59 10.82 8.43
CA ILE A 24 32.34 12.07 8.67
C ILE A 24 33.58 12.13 7.78
N LYS A 25 34.41 11.07 7.77
CA LYS A 25 35.63 11.00 6.95
C LYS A 25 35.35 11.21 5.46
N LYS A 26 34.23 10.69 4.95
CA LYS A 26 33.81 10.91 3.56
C LYS A 26 33.43 12.36 3.30
N LYS A 27 32.74 13.01 4.25
CA LYS A 27 32.26 14.40 4.11
C LYS A 27 33.35 15.46 4.27
N ILE A 28 34.36 15.20 5.10
CA ILE A 28 35.47 16.14 5.34
C ILE A 28 36.70 15.86 4.47
N LEU A 29 36.61 14.94 3.51
CA LEU A 29 37.75 14.51 2.68
C LEU A 29 38.45 15.66 1.95
N ASN A 30 37.70 16.71 1.61
CA ASN A 30 38.18 17.87 0.88
C ASN A 30 38.57 19.05 1.79
N LEU A 31 38.57 18.87 3.12
CA LEU A 31 38.98 19.89 4.08
C LEU A 31 40.45 19.71 4.46
N GLU A 32 41.19 20.81 4.50
CA GLU A 32 42.57 20.80 4.97
C GLU A 32 42.60 20.71 6.50
N PRO A 33 43.44 19.82 7.07
CA PRO A 33 43.57 19.72 8.52
C PRO A 33 44.39 20.87 9.08
N CYS A 34 43.92 21.46 10.17
CA CYS A 34 44.52 22.63 10.82
C CYS A 34 45.81 22.26 11.55
N ARG A 35 45.82 21.07 12.16
CA ARG A 35 46.96 20.57 12.93
C ARG A 35 47.01 19.05 12.92
N ARG A 36 48.22 18.50 12.94
CA ARG A 36 48.48 17.08 13.18
C ARG A 36 49.37 16.92 14.39
N GLU A 37 48.95 16.09 15.33
CA GLU A 37 49.71 15.76 16.53
C GLU A 37 49.76 14.24 16.66
N GLY A 38 50.90 13.65 16.30
CA GLY A 38 51.05 12.19 16.18
C GLY A 38 50.02 11.59 15.22
N SER A 39 49.16 10.72 15.75
CA SER A 39 48.08 10.05 15.00
C SER A 39 46.77 10.85 14.95
N LYS A 40 46.65 11.95 15.71
CA LYS A 40 45.44 12.77 15.78
C LYS A 40 45.48 13.90 14.75
N ILE A 41 44.40 14.05 14.01
CA ILE A 41 44.20 15.10 13.01
C ILE A 41 43.07 16.02 13.49
N PHE A 42 43.35 17.31 13.55
CA PHE A 42 42.44 18.35 14.02
C PHE A 42 41.90 19.18 12.85
N TYR A 43 40.64 19.55 12.95
CA TYR A 43 39.93 20.40 11.99
C TYR A 43 39.26 21.55 12.72
N HIS A 44 39.11 22.71 12.05
CA HIS A 44 38.33 23.81 12.59
C HIS A 44 36.87 23.38 12.70
N SER A 45 36.31 23.50 13.90
CA SER A 45 34.93 23.10 14.22
C SER A 45 33.90 23.64 13.23
N HIS A 46 34.00 24.92 12.86
CA HIS A 46 33.07 25.57 11.93
C HIS A 46 33.08 24.92 10.54
N GLU A 47 34.26 24.66 9.98
CA GLU A 47 34.40 24.07 8.65
C GLU A 47 34.03 22.59 8.64
N ALA A 48 34.48 21.85 9.65
CA ALA A 48 34.22 20.42 9.77
C ALA A 48 32.73 20.14 9.98
N LEU A 49 32.06 20.85 10.88
CA LEU A 49 30.63 20.69 11.11
C LEU A 49 29.81 21.17 9.90
N GLY A 50 30.22 22.27 9.26
CA GLY A 50 29.58 22.75 8.03
C GLY A 50 29.60 21.71 6.91
N ALA A 51 30.74 21.03 6.71
CA ALA A 51 30.84 19.94 5.74
C ALA A 51 30.02 18.71 6.16
N VAL A 52 30.02 18.33 7.44
CA VAL A 52 29.27 17.18 7.96
C VAL A 52 27.76 17.35 7.82
N PHE A 53 27.23 18.55 8.08
CA PHE A 53 25.79 18.84 7.96
C PHE A 53 25.37 19.31 6.58
N SER A 54 26.30 19.49 5.63
CA SER A 54 25.93 19.77 4.24
C SER A 54 25.11 18.62 3.67
N VAL A 55 23.93 18.97 3.12
CA VAL A 55 23.09 18.03 2.38
C VAL A 55 23.77 17.77 1.04
N PRO A 56 24.15 16.52 0.70
CA PRO A 56 24.73 16.22 -0.60
C PRO A 56 23.75 16.66 -1.70
N GLN A 57 24.23 17.26 -2.79
CA GLN A 57 23.35 17.60 -3.92
C GLN A 57 22.63 16.36 -4.51
N ASP A 58 23.23 15.17 -4.39
CA ASP A 58 22.60 13.89 -4.75
C ASP A 58 21.32 13.58 -3.96
N ASP A 59 21.24 13.99 -2.69
CA ASP A 59 20.03 13.78 -1.88
C ASP A 59 18.87 14.66 -2.33
N ARG A 60 19.13 15.81 -2.95
CA ARG A 60 18.06 16.66 -3.52
C ARG A 60 17.41 16.02 -4.74
N LEU A 61 18.21 15.38 -5.59
CA LEU A 61 17.70 14.61 -6.74
C LEU A 61 16.91 13.39 -6.27
N SER A 62 17.39 12.71 -5.24
CA SER A 62 16.67 11.62 -4.57
C SER A 62 15.30 12.07 -4.01
N LEU A 63 15.28 13.18 -3.25
CA LEU A 63 14.05 13.73 -2.68
C LEU A 63 13.05 14.21 -3.75
N GLN A 64 13.52 14.77 -4.86
CA GLN A 64 12.64 15.13 -5.99
C GLN A 64 12.04 13.88 -6.64
N HIS A 65 12.83 12.83 -6.82
CA HIS A 65 12.36 11.57 -7.38
C HIS A 65 11.33 10.90 -6.47
N GLU A 66 11.57 10.86 -5.16
CA GLU A 66 10.61 10.35 -4.18
C GLU A 66 9.31 11.18 -4.15
N ARG A 67 9.40 12.51 -4.20
CA ARG A 67 8.22 13.39 -4.30
C ARG A 67 7.43 13.15 -5.58
N ALA A 68 8.10 12.94 -6.72
CA ALA A 68 7.43 12.63 -7.98
C ALA A 68 6.72 11.27 -7.93
N ASN A 69 7.34 10.27 -7.31
CA ASN A 69 6.69 8.97 -7.09
C ASN A 69 5.48 9.08 -6.17
N LEU A 70 5.60 9.83 -5.07
CA LEU A 70 4.48 10.09 -4.16
C LEU A 70 3.32 10.79 -4.87
N ALA A 71 3.61 11.83 -5.66
CA ALA A 71 2.62 12.56 -6.44
C ALA A 71 1.90 11.65 -7.46
N LYS A 72 2.64 10.74 -8.12
CA LYS A 72 2.04 9.74 -9.02
C LYS A 72 1.09 8.79 -8.29
N VAL A 73 1.47 8.31 -7.10
CA VAL A 73 0.62 7.41 -6.30
C VAL A 73 -0.62 8.17 -5.79
N GLN A 74 -0.46 9.40 -5.34
CA GLN A 74 -1.57 10.25 -4.91
C GLN A 74 -2.54 10.56 -6.05
N ALA A 75 -2.03 10.87 -7.25
CA ALA A 75 -2.85 11.10 -8.44
C ALA A 75 -3.65 9.85 -8.82
N LYS A 76 -3.04 8.65 -8.78
CA LYS A 76 -3.76 7.39 -9.01
C LYS A 76 -4.85 7.15 -7.98
N LYS A 77 -4.59 7.46 -6.70
CA LYS A 77 -5.57 7.34 -5.63
C LYS A 77 -6.77 8.27 -5.89
N GLN A 78 -6.52 9.54 -6.22
CA GLN A 78 -7.59 10.49 -6.55
C GLN A 78 -8.39 10.08 -7.78
N GLU A 79 -7.74 9.53 -8.81
CA GLU A 79 -8.42 9.02 -10.00
C GLU A 79 -9.36 7.86 -9.65
N LEU A 80 -8.91 6.91 -8.80
CA LEU A 80 -9.75 5.82 -8.34
C LEU A 80 -10.93 6.33 -7.48
N GLU A 81 -10.69 7.25 -6.56
CA GLU A 81 -11.75 7.88 -5.75
C GLU A 81 -12.78 8.60 -6.65
N TYR A 82 -12.33 9.28 -7.69
CA TYR A 82 -13.21 9.93 -8.67
C TYR A 82 -14.04 8.91 -9.47
N GLN A 83 -13.44 7.79 -9.87
CA GLN A 83 -14.15 6.73 -10.58
C GLN A 83 -15.19 6.04 -9.69
N ILE A 84 -14.92 5.86 -8.40
CA ILE A 84 -15.88 5.37 -7.40
C ILE A 84 -17.06 6.36 -7.29
N LEU A 85 -16.77 7.66 -7.16
CA LEU A 85 -17.79 8.70 -7.07
C LEU A 85 -18.68 8.77 -8.32
N LYS A 86 -18.13 8.43 -9.48
CA LYS A 86 -18.87 8.31 -10.74
C LYS A 86 -19.58 6.97 -10.93
N GLU A 87 -19.59 6.11 -9.92
CA GLU A 87 -20.19 4.77 -9.96
C GLU A 87 -19.61 3.88 -11.08
N LYS A 88 -18.40 4.19 -11.56
CA LYS A 88 -17.74 3.43 -12.63
C LYS A 88 -16.99 2.21 -12.12
N VAL A 89 -16.60 2.24 -10.84
CA VAL A 89 -15.89 1.16 -10.16
C VAL A 89 -16.44 1.04 -8.74
N VAL A 90 -16.56 -0.19 -8.25
CA VAL A 90 -16.98 -0.51 -6.88
C VAL A 90 -15.77 -1.05 -6.11
N SER A 91 -15.79 -0.93 -4.78
CA SER A 91 -14.79 -1.57 -3.94
C SER A 91 -14.77 -3.08 -4.17
N ALA A 92 -13.59 -3.66 -4.39
CA ALA A 92 -13.44 -5.09 -4.58
C ALA A 92 -13.95 -5.88 -3.35
N GLU A 93 -13.77 -5.34 -2.15
CA GLU A 93 -14.24 -5.98 -0.92
C GLU A 93 -15.77 -6.01 -0.84
N GLU A 94 -16.42 -4.88 -1.17
CA GLU A 94 -17.88 -4.79 -1.21
C GLU A 94 -18.48 -5.72 -2.27
N PHE A 95 -17.86 -5.75 -3.46
CA PHE A 95 -18.25 -6.68 -4.52
C PHE A 95 -18.12 -8.14 -4.09
N ILE A 96 -16.99 -8.52 -3.48
CA ILE A 96 -16.75 -9.89 -3.01
C ILE A 96 -17.78 -10.27 -1.94
N ASP A 97 -18.05 -9.40 -0.97
CA ASP A 97 -19.03 -9.67 0.08
C ASP A 97 -20.44 -9.85 -0.48
N GLU A 98 -20.91 -8.92 -1.32
CA GLU A 98 -22.24 -9.01 -1.92
C GLU A 98 -22.38 -10.24 -2.82
N TYR A 99 -21.39 -10.49 -3.67
CA TYR A 99 -21.42 -11.63 -4.59
C TYR A 99 -21.33 -12.95 -3.83
N SER A 100 -20.54 -13.02 -2.77
CA SER A 100 -20.45 -14.21 -1.90
C SER A 100 -21.80 -14.52 -1.25
N LYS A 101 -22.52 -13.51 -0.76
CA LYS A 101 -23.87 -13.68 -0.21
C LYS A 101 -24.84 -14.29 -1.23
N ARG A 102 -24.81 -13.80 -2.47
CA ARG A 102 -25.64 -14.33 -3.57
C ARG A 102 -25.31 -15.78 -3.91
N VAL A 103 -24.03 -16.12 -4.00
CA VAL A 103 -23.58 -17.51 -4.25
C VAL A 103 -24.03 -18.43 -3.11
N VAL A 104 -23.90 -18.00 -1.86
CA VAL A 104 -24.36 -18.79 -0.70
C VAL A 104 -25.87 -18.97 -0.72
N ALA A 105 -26.65 -17.93 -1.06
CA ALA A 105 -28.10 -18.03 -1.19
C ALA A 105 -28.51 -19.02 -2.29
N ALA A 106 -27.91 -18.94 -3.48
CA ALA A 106 -28.14 -19.87 -4.58
C ALA A 106 -27.78 -21.31 -4.19
N LYS A 107 -26.60 -21.51 -3.58
CA LYS A 107 -26.16 -22.82 -3.06
C LYS A 107 -27.21 -23.40 -2.10
N ASN A 108 -27.69 -22.62 -1.15
CA ASN A 108 -28.67 -23.08 -0.17
C ASN A 108 -29.98 -23.51 -0.85
N LYS A 109 -30.43 -22.77 -1.88
CA LYS A 109 -31.60 -23.15 -2.67
C LYS A 109 -31.38 -24.46 -3.43
N PHE A 110 -30.24 -24.64 -4.09
CA PHE A 110 -29.88 -25.90 -4.76
C PHE A 110 -29.88 -27.09 -3.79
N MET A 111 -29.27 -26.93 -2.62
CA MET A 111 -29.22 -27.98 -1.61
C MET A 111 -30.59 -28.33 -1.04
N ALA A 112 -31.56 -27.41 -1.10
CA ALA A 112 -32.92 -27.63 -0.64
C ALA A 112 -33.81 -28.34 -1.69
N ILE A 113 -33.41 -28.42 -2.96
CA ILE A 113 -34.21 -29.02 -4.03
C ILE A 113 -34.60 -30.47 -3.72
N PRO A 114 -33.68 -31.38 -3.33
CA PRO A 114 -34.05 -32.76 -3.04
C PRO A 114 -35.07 -32.89 -1.91
N THR A 115 -34.95 -32.05 -0.88
CA THR A 115 -35.91 -32.03 0.24
C THR A 115 -37.29 -31.53 -0.20
N LYS A 116 -37.33 -30.47 -1.02
CA LYS A 116 -38.58 -29.90 -1.55
C LYS A 116 -39.30 -30.88 -2.49
N LEU A 117 -38.57 -31.48 -3.43
CA LEU A 117 -39.11 -32.48 -4.37
C LEU A 117 -39.52 -33.75 -3.62
N GLY A 118 -38.71 -34.24 -2.69
CA GLY A 118 -39.02 -35.42 -1.89
C GLY A 118 -40.29 -35.27 -1.06
N ALA A 119 -40.52 -34.10 -0.46
CA ALA A 119 -41.74 -33.81 0.30
C ALA A 119 -43.02 -33.83 -0.57
N ARG A 120 -42.89 -33.53 -1.86
CA ARG A 120 -43.99 -33.45 -2.83
C ARG A 120 -44.03 -34.63 -3.80
N TYR A 121 -43.11 -35.59 -3.68
CA TYR A 121 -42.92 -36.65 -4.68
C TYR A 121 -44.21 -37.41 -5.02
N ARG A 122 -45.04 -37.72 -4.01
CA ARG A 122 -46.31 -38.44 -4.20
C ARG A 122 -47.42 -37.61 -4.82
N ALA A 123 -47.25 -36.28 -4.91
CA ALA A 123 -48.23 -35.36 -5.48
C ALA A 123 -48.06 -35.15 -6.99
N PHE A 124 -46.94 -35.58 -7.58
CA PHE A 124 -46.72 -35.52 -9.02
C PHE A 124 -47.48 -36.66 -9.71
N SER A 125 -48.21 -36.32 -10.78
CA SER A 125 -49.03 -37.28 -11.53
C SER A 125 -48.24 -37.95 -12.64
N SER A 126 -47.13 -37.32 -13.06
CA SER A 126 -46.25 -37.83 -14.10
C SER A 126 -44.77 -37.48 -13.81
N PRO A 127 -43.82 -38.20 -14.42
CA PRO A 127 -42.41 -37.79 -14.42
C PRO A 127 -42.16 -36.40 -15.02
N ALA A 128 -42.99 -35.97 -15.97
CA ALA A 128 -42.86 -34.64 -16.58
C ALA A 128 -43.18 -33.52 -15.57
N ASP A 129 -44.18 -33.71 -14.70
CA ASP A 129 -44.54 -32.74 -13.66
C ASP A 129 -43.37 -32.56 -12.66
N LEU A 130 -42.64 -33.64 -12.39
CA LEU A 130 -41.47 -33.62 -11.51
C LEU A 130 -40.31 -32.86 -12.16
N GLU A 131 -40.07 -33.07 -13.46
CA GLU A 131 -39.05 -32.36 -14.22
C GLU A 131 -39.35 -30.85 -14.27
N GLU A 132 -40.61 -30.48 -14.52
CA GLU A 132 -41.03 -29.07 -14.56
C GLU A 132 -40.83 -28.38 -13.20
N GLU A 133 -41.23 -29.00 -12.09
CA GLU A 133 -41.00 -28.44 -10.75
C GLU A 133 -39.49 -28.34 -10.43
N ALA A 134 -38.69 -29.35 -10.81
CA ALA A 134 -37.25 -29.33 -10.61
C ALA A 134 -36.59 -28.18 -11.40
N GLU A 135 -37.01 -27.97 -12.66
CA GLU A 135 -36.55 -26.88 -13.50
C GLU A 135 -36.91 -25.51 -12.90
N GLN A 136 -38.15 -25.34 -12.41
CA GLN A 136 -38.57 -24.12 -11.72
C GLN A 136 -37.70 -23.81 -10.49
N LEU A 137 -37.42 -24.83 -9.66
CA LEU A 137 -36.57 -24.66 -8.48
C LEU A 137 -35.11 -24.33 -8.84
N ILE A 138 -34.58 -24.90 -9.92
CA ILE A 138 -33.26 -24.58 -10.45
C ILE A 138 -33.22 -23.13 -10.94
N HIS A 139 -34.22 -22.70 -11.71
CA HIS A 139 -34.32 -21.31 -12.16
C HIS A 139 -34.44 -20.33 -10.99
N GLU A 140 -35.19 -20.68 -9.95
CA GLU A 140 -35.29 -19.86 -8.73
C GLU A 140 -33.94 -19.71 -8.02
N ALA A 141 -33.13 -20.77 -8.00
CA ALA A 141 -31.77 -20.74 -7.45
C ALA A 141 -30.81 -19.91 -8.30
N LEU A 142 -30.90 -20.03 -9.63
CA LEU A 142 -30.06 -19.28 -10.57
C LEU A 142 -30.41 -17.78 -10.59
N LYS A 143 -31.67 -17.42 -10.38
CA LYS A 143 -32.10 -16.01 -10.29
C LYS A 143 -31.41 -15.24 -9.17
N GLU A 144 -31.03 -15.90 -8.06
CA GLU A 144 -30.26 -15.25 -6.97
C GLU A 144 -28.86 -14.80 -7.42
N MET A 145 -28.29 -15.49 -8.42
CA MET A 145 -27.00 -15.14 -9.01
C MET A 145 -27.12 -14.15 -10.17
N ALA A 146 -28.32 -13.93 -10.68
CA ALA A 146 -28.53 -12.98 -11.77
C ALA A 146 -28.26 -11.56 -11.25
N VAL A 147 -27.47 -10.82 -12.03
CA VAL A 147 -27.20 -9.40 -11.77
C VAL A 147 -28.53 -8.65 -11.94
N PRO A 148 -28.98 -7.83 -10.97
CA PRO A 148 -30.09 -6.94 -11.22
C PRO A 148 -29.65 -5.98 -12.31
N HIS A 149 -30.34 -5.97 -13.45
CA HIS A 149 -30.14 -4.90 -14.42
C HIS A 149 -30.37 -3.58 -13.70
N ALA A 150 -29.30 -2.82 -13.49
CA ALA A 150 -29.39 -1.42 -13.12
C ALA A 150 -30.22 -0.76 -14.23
N SER A 151 -31.50 -0.55 -13.95
CA SER A 151 -32.37 0.27 -14.78
C SER A 151 -31.90 1.69 -14.55
N ASN A 152 -31.16 2.23 -15.53
CA ASN A 152 -30.99 3.67 -15.68
C ASN A 152 -32.32 4.31 -16.07
#